data_AF-A0A9E2CCX9-F1
#
_entry.id   AF-A0A9E2CCX9-F1
#
_cell.length_a   1.000
_cell.length_b   1.000
_cell.length_c   1.000
_cell.angle_alpha   90.00
_cell.angle_beta   90.00
_cell.angle_gamma   90.00
#
_symmetry.space_group_name_H-M   'P 1'
#
loop_
_entity.id
_entity.type
_entity.pdbx_description
1 polymer ?
#
loop_
_entity_poly.entity_id
_entity_poly.type
_entity_poly.pdbx_seq_one_letter_code
_entity_poly.pdbx_strand_id
1 'polypeptide(L)' 'MNRDRRNIIGNIFADAAKYTLTAGVIGSFLAGKYSLLPNIMIGISFVAFTLLAYFITPKDEREG' A
#
# COMPACT_ATOMS: atom_id res chain seq x y z
N MET A 1 -11.46 15.50 -10.81
CA MET A 1 -10.76 14.24 -11.13
C MET A 1 -11.81 13.19 -11.42
N ASN A 2 -11.83 12.61 -12.64
CA ASN A 2 -12.88 11.68 -13.07
C ASN A 2 -12.97 10.48 -12.10
N ARG A 3 -14.19 10.05 -11.71
CA ARG A 3 -14.39 8.99 -10.70
C ARG A 3 -13.64 7.70 -11.05
N ASP A 4 -13.61 7.36 -12.34
CA ASP A 4 -12.85 6.23 -12.87
C ASP A 4 -11.34 6.36 -12.65
N ARG A 5 -10.79 7.58 -12.85
CA ARG A 5 -9.37 7.83 -12.59
C ARG A 5 -9.04 7.67 -11.11
N ARG A 6 -9.93 8.09 -10.21
CA ARG A 6 -9.75 7.90 -8.76
C ARG A 6 -9.78 6.42 -8.37
N ASN A 7 -10.67 5.64 -8.97
CA ASN A 7 -10.72 4.18 -8.76
C ASN A 7 -9.46 3.49 -9.26
N ILE A 8 -8.98 3.81 -10.47
CA ILE A 8 -7.75 3.24 -11.01
C ILE A 8 -6.56 3.56 -10.11
N ILE A 9 -6.41 4.83 -9.71
CA ILE A 9 -5.30 5.26 -8.85
C ILE A 9 -5.40 4.61 -7.46
N GLY A 10 -6.60 4.54 -6.87
CA GLY A 10 -6.84 3.87 -5.59
C GLY A 10 -6.46 2.38 -5.63
N ASN A 11 -6.85 1.67 -6.69
CA ASN A 11 -6.47 0.28 -6.90
C ASN A 11 -4.95 0.10 -7.07
N ILE A 12 -4.29 0.99 -7.81
CA ILE A 12 -2.82 0.96 -7.95
C ILE A 12 -2.14 1.09 -6.58
N PHE A 13 -2.59 2.02 -5.73
CA PHE A 13 -2.02 2.17 -4.38
C PHE A 13 -2.33 0.99 -3.47
N ALA A 14 -3.53 0.41 -3.57
CA ALA A 14 -3.88 -0.81 -2.83
C ALA A 14 -3.02 -2.01 -3.24
N ASP A 15 -2.75 -2.16 -4.53
CA ASP A 15 -1.86 -3.20 -5.05
C ASP A 15 -0.41 -2.93 -4.67
N ALA A 16 0.05 -1.68 -4.75
CA ALA A 16 1.39 -1.29 -4.28
C ALA A 16 1.60 -1.62 -2.79
N ALA A 17 0.58 -1.41 -1.95
CA ALA A 17 0.63 -1.80 -0.54
C ALA A 17 0.83 -3.32 -0.38
N LYS A 18 0.06 -4.14 -1.10
CA LYS A 18 0.21 -5.61 -1.08
C LYS A 18 1.60 -6.05 -1.53
N TYR A 19 2.08 -5.54 -2.67
CA TYR A 19 3.39 -5.90 -3.19
C TYR A 19 4.53 -5.41 -2.31
N THR A 20 4.37 -4.30 -1.60
CA THR A 20 5.37 -3.79 -0.64
C THR A 20 5.56 -4.78 0.52
N LEU A 21 4.48 -5.38 1.04
CA LEU A 21 4.59 -6.42 2.05
C LEU A 21 5.26 -7.68 1.50
N THR A 22 4.85 -8.13 0.31
CA THR A 22 5.44 -9.32 -0.32
C THR A 22 6.93 -9.14 -0.60
N ALA A 23 7.32 -8.04 -1.25
CA ALA A 23 8.71 -7.72 -1.56
C ALA A 23 9.52 -7.49 -0.27
N GLY A 24 8.93 -6.87 0.74
CA GLY A 24 9.57 -6.66 2.03
C GLY A 24 9.84 -7.96 2.78
N VAL A 25 8.85 -8.85 2.88
CA VAL A 25 8.99 -10.14 3.55
C VAL A 25 9.94 -11.06 2.79
N ILE A 26 9.76 -11.21 1.47
CA ILE A 26 10.63 -12.06 0.65
C ILE A 26 12.04 -11.49 0.57
N GLY A 27 12.19 -10.17 0.43
CA GLY A 27 13.48 -9.49 0.40
C GLY A 27 14.23 -9.65 1.72
N SER A 28 13.55 -9.47 2.85
CA SER A 28 14.13 -9.70 4.19
C SER A 28 14.52 -11.16 4.41
N PHE A 29 13.75 -12.11 3.89
CA PHE A 29 14.08 -13.54 3.93
C PHE A 29 15.33 -13.87 3.10
N LEU A 30 15.41 -13.40 1.85
CA LEU A 30 16.54 -13.63 0.95
C LEU A 30 17.82 -12.95 1.42
N ALA A 31 17.72 -11.76 2.01
CA ALA A 31 18.87 -11.04 2.53
C ALA A 31 19.53 -11.75 3.74
N GLY A 32 18.90 -12.77 4.32
CA GLY A 32 19.40 -13.52 5.48
C GLY A 32 19.59 -12.69 6.74
N LYS A 33 19.17 -11.43 6.71
CA LYS A 33 19.31 -10.44 7.78
C LYS A 33 17.93 -9.86 8.04
N TYR A 34 17.29 -10.38 9.09
CA TYR A 34 16.15 -9.71 9.73
C TYR A 34 16.65 -8.45 10.44
N SER A 35 17.00 -7.44 9.66
CA SER A 35 17.32 -6.13 10.19
C SER A 35 16.02 -5.41 10.52
N LEU A 36 15.96 -4.87 11.73
CA LEU A 36 14.78 -4.22 12.27
C LEU A 36 14.43 -2.95 11.49
N LEU A 37 15.44 -2.27 10.96
CA LEU A 37 15.31 -1.00 10.23
C LEU A 37 14.59 -1.13 8.87
N PRO A 38 14.97 -2.04 7.95
CA PRO A 38 14.20 -2.30 6.73
C PRO A 38 12.75 -2.68 6.99
N ASN A 39 12.49 -3.52 7.99
CA ASN A 39 11.13 -3.95 8.31
C ASN A 39 10.24 -2.79 8.80
N ILE A 40 10.79 -1.86 9.59
CA ILE A 40 10.10 -0.62 9.96
C ILE A 40 9.78 0.20 8.71
N MET A 41 10.73 0.35 7.79
CA MET A 41 10.53 1.13 6.55
C MET A 41 9.47 0.52 5.63
N ILE A 42 9.43 -0.82 5.53
CA ILE A 42 8.38 -1.57 4.82
C ILE A 42 7.02 -1.31 5.48
N GLY A 43 6.95 -1.36 6.82
CA GLY A 43 5.73 -1.06 7.57
C GLY A 43 5.22 0.36 7.34
N ILE A 44 6.11 1.36 7.40
CA ILE A 44 5.77 2.77 7.11
C ILE A 44 5.24 2.91 5.68
N SER A 45 5.93 2.31 4.71
CA SER A 45 5.52 2.34 3.30
C SER A 45 4.14 1.70 3.10
N PHE A 46 3.88 0.57 3.75
CA PHE A 46 2.57 -0.10 3.70
C PHE A 46 1.45 0.80 4.25
N VAL A 47 1.66 1.42 5.40
CA VAL A 47 0.68 2.35 6.00
C VAL A 47 0.45 3.55 5.08
N ALA A 48 1.50 4.15 4.53
CA ALA A 48 1.40 5.27 3.62
C ALA A 48 0.61 4.93 2.35
N PHE A 49 0.90 3.79 1.70
CA PHE A 49 0.16 3.36 0.51
C PHE A 49 -1.29 3.02 0.82
N THR A 50 -1.57 2.41 1.98
CA THR A 50 -2.93 2.11 2.41
C THR A 50 -3.74 3.39 2.66
N LEU A 51 -3.15 4.39 3.31
CA LEU A 51 -3.78 5.69 3.52
C LEU A 51 -4.04 6.42 2.21
N LEU A 52 -3.07 6.43 1.29
CA LEU A 52 -3.23 7.02 -0.04
C LEU A 52 -4.34 6.31 -0.82
N ALA A 53 -4.38 4.98 -0.80
CA ALA A 53 -5.47 4.21 -1.40
C ALA A 53 -6.83 4.61 -0.80
N TYR A 54 -6.92 4.71 0.52
CA TYR A 54 -8.16 5.08 1.22
C TYR A 54 -8.66 6.49 0.90
N PHE A 55 -7.76 7.48 0.87
CA PHE A 55 -8.13 8.87 0.56
C PHE A 55 -8.46 9.09 -0.92
N ILE A 56 -7.76 8.39 -1.81
CA ILE A 56 -7.94 8.56 -3.25
C ILE A 56 -9.17 7.80 -3.73
N THR A 57 -9.41 6.58 -3.23
CA THR A 57 -10.58 5.78 -3.58
C THR A 57 -11.84 6.59 -3.29
N PRO A 58 -12.70 6.81 -4.30
CA PRO A 58 -13.94 7.51 -4.09
C PRO A 58 -14.78 6.73 -3.07
N LYS A 59 -15.06 7.36 -1.93
CA LYS A 59 -16.07 6.86 -1.01
C LYS A 59 -17.40 7.01 -1.72
N ASP A 60 -18.06 5.91 -2.02
CA ASP A 60 -19.43 5.96 -2.49
C ASP A 60 -20.25 6.61 -1.37
N GLU A 61 -20.80 7.81 -1.60
CA GLU A 61 -21.79 8.47 -0.73
C GLU A 61 -23.13 7.71 -0.74
N ARG A 62 -23.10 6.38 -0.59
CA ARG A 62 -24.29 5.52 -0.55
C ARG A 62 -24.14 4.44 0.51
N GLU A 63 -23.88 4.87 1.74
CA GLU A 63 -24.37 4.18 2.94
C GLU A 63 -24.83 5.25 3.94
N GLY A 64 -25.92 5.93 3.57
CA GLY A 64 -26.68 6.88 4.39
C GLY A 64 -28.09 7.00 3.83
#